data_AF-A0A9Q3GMJ6-F1
#
_entry.id   AF-A0A9Q3GMJ6-F1
#
_cell.length_a   1.000
_cell.length_b   1.000
_cell.length_c   1.000
_cell.angle_alpha   90.00
_cell.angle_beta   90.00
_cell.angle_gamma   90.00
#
_symmetry.space_group_name_H-M   'P 1'
#
loop_
_entity.id
_entity.type
_entity.pdbx_description
1 polymer ?
#
loop_
_entity_poly.entity_id
_entity_poly.type
_entity_poly.pdbx_seq_one_letter_code
_entity_poly.pdbx_strand_id
1 'polypeptide(L)'
;MDLPPSSYDDSLEEFWDEEEEPEEVETMMTIVPYAYSKYLDVFSKVKEEKPPPHHACDYHIKLEGSLPPVGVIYSLSKEESDKIRA
;
A
#
# COMPACT_ATOMS: atom_id res chain seq x y z
N MET A 1 -24.00 38.75 11.37
CA MET A 1 -23.30 37.72 12.18
C MET A 1 -23.35 36.49 11.31
N ASP A 2 -22.42 36.40 10.37
CA ASP A 2 -22.36 35.31 9.40
C ASP A 2 -21.22 34.39 9.84
N LEU A 3 -21.57 33.19 10.28
CA LEU A 3 -20.62 32.11 10.47
C LEU A 3 -20.38 31.46 9.10
N PRO A 4 -19.13 31.22 8.67
CA PRO A 4 -18.89 30.47 7.46
C PRO A 4 -19.30 29.00 7.68
N PRO A 5 -19.95 28.35 6.70
CA PRO A 5 -20.12 26.91 6.75
C PRO A 5 -18.74 26.26 6.70
N SER A 6 -18.51 25.39 7.68
CA SER A 6 -17.33 24.57 7.81
C SER A 6 -17.15 23.71 6.55
N SER A 7 -16.26 24.12 5.63
CA SER A 7 -15.76 23.24 4.57
C SER A 7 -14.71 22.32 5.19
N TYR A 8 -15.16 21.40 6.03
CA TYR A 8 -14.37 20.20 6.27
C TYR A 8 -14.59 19.30 5.06
N ASP A 9 -13.47 19.09 4.38
CA ASP A 9 -13.25 18.14 3.30
C ASP A 9 -13.71 16.76 3.76
N ASP A 10 -14.88 16.35 3.27
CA ASP A 10 -15.50 15.03 3.50
C ASP A 10 -15.21 14.08 2.33
N SER A 11 -14.16 14.36 1.54
CA SER A 11 -13.85 13.65 0.30
C SER A 11 -12.73 12.61 0.45
N LEU A 12 -12.35 12.26 1.67
CA LEU A 12 -11.27 11.28 1.91
C LEU A 12 -11.77 9.87 2.29
N GLU A 13 -13.02 9.71 2.71
CA GLU A 13 -13.59 8.38 3.01
C GLU A 13 -14.09 7.64 1.77
N GLU A 14 -14.27 8.31 0.64
CA GLU A 14 -14.73 7.70 -0.62
C GLU A 14 -13.61 7.05 -1.46
N PHE A 15 -12.33 7.16 -1.05
CA PHE A 15 -11.19 6.66 -1.83
C PHE A 15 -10.77 5.22 -1.49
N TRP A 16 -11.33 4.59 -0.45
CA TRP A 16 -10.92 3.24 -0.01
C TRP A 16 -12.04 2.21 0.12
N ASP A 17 -13.24 2.48 -0.40
CA ASP A 17 -14.27 1.46 -0.64
C ASP A 17 -14.22 1.00 -2.10
N GLU A 18 -13.05 0.53 -2.52
CA GLU A 18 -12.92 -0.23 -3.76
C GLU A 18 -13.57 -1.59 -3.51
N GLU A 19 -14.83 -1.71 -3.94
CA GLU A 19 -15.65 -2.91 -3.85
C GLU A 19 -14.83 -4.14 -4.27
N GLU A 20 -14.39 -4.90 -3.27
CA GLU A 20 -13.79 -6.20 -3.46
C GLU A 20 -14.83 -7.09 -4.17
N GLU A 21 -14.60 -7.40 -5.46
CA GLU A 21 -15.58 -8.12 -6.27
C GLU A 21 -15.98 -9.42 -5.53
N PRO A 22 -17.28 -9.60 -5.22
CA PRO A 22 -17.75 -10.66 -4.31
C PRO A 22 -17.44 -12.07 -4.84
N GLU A 23 -17.17 -12.19 -6.14
CA GLU A 23 -16.86 -13.44 -6.82
C GLU A 23 -15.52 -14.05 -6.38
N GLU A 24 -14.51 -13.24 -6.03
CA GLU A 24 -13.21 -13.77 -5.61
C GLU A 24 -13.28 -14.39 -4.20
N VAL A 25 -14.00 -13.75 -3.28
CA VAL A 25 -14.06 -14.20 -1.87
C VAL A 25 -14.83 -15.52 -1.73
N GLU A 26 -15.90 -15.72 -2.49
CA GLU A 26 -16.69 -16.96 -2.47
C GLU A 26 -15.90 -18.16 -3.01
N THR A 27 -15.12 -17.97 -4.07
CA THR A 27 -14.27 -19.05 -4.60
C THR A 27 -13.19 -19.45 -3.60
N MET A 28 -12.57 -18.49 -2.92
CA MET A 28 -11.52 -18.77 -1.93
C MET A 28 -12.05 -19.45 -0.67
N MET A 29 -13.29 -19.17 -0.23
CA MET A 29 -13.94 -19.88 0.88
C MET A 29 -14.09 -21.39 0.63
N THR A 30 -14.21 -21.81 -0.63
CA THR A 30 -14.32 -23.24 -0.98
C THR A 30 -12.96 -23.95 -1.05
N ILE A 31 -11.89 -23.22 -1.34
CA ILE A 31 -10.53 -23.75 -1.51
C ILE A 31 -9.76 -23.77 -0.19
N VAL A 32 -9.92 -22.71 0.61
CA VAL A 32 -9.18 -22.53 1.85
C VAL A 32 -9.83 -23.33 2.99
N PRO A 33 -9.07 -24.17 3.72
CA PRO A 33 -9.61 -24.91 4.85
C PRO A 33 -10.22 -23.96 5.89
N TYR A 34 -11.31 -24.41 6.52
CA TYR A 34 -12.07 -23.59 7.48
C TYR A 34 -11.20 -22.95 8.59
N ALA A 35 -10.14 -23.65 9.04
CA ALA A 35 -9.19 -23.15 10.04
C ALA A 35 -8.49 -21.83 9.63
N TYR A 36 -8.41 -21.54 8.33
CA TYR A 36 -7.75 -20.38 7.76
C TYR A 36 -8.72 -19.40 7.09
N SER A 37 -10.03 -19.60 7.23
CA SER A 37 -11.07 -18.71 6.67
C SER A 37 -10.95 -17.25 7.16
N LYS A 38 -10.39 -17.02 8.34
CA LYS A 38 -10.08 -15.67 8.86
C LYS A 38 -8.93 -14.94 8.15
N TYR A 39 -8.20 -15.62 7.27
CA TYR A 39 -7.04 -15.08 6.54
C TYR A 39 -7.29 -14.97 5.04
N LEU A 40 -8.54 -15.07 4.59
CA LEU A 40 -8.90 -14.88 3.18
C LEU A 40 -8.40 -13.55 2.63
N ASP A 41 -8.31 -12.56 3.50
CA ASP A 41 -7.78 -11.23 3.21
C ASP A 41 -6.36 -11.21 2.65
N VAL A 42 -5.53 -12.19 3.06
CA VAL A 42 -4.14 -12.31 2.63
C VAL A 42 -4.04 -12.73 1.16
N PHE A 43 -5.10 -13.32 0.62
CA PHE A 43 -5.17 -13.80 -0.75
C PHE A 43 -5.89 -12.83 -1.70
N SER A 44 -6.41 -11.71 -1.18
CA SER A 44 -7.06 -10.67 -1.97
C SER A 44 -6.04 -9.93 -2.82
N LYS A 45 -6.22 -9.96 -4.15
CA LYS A 45 -5.32 -9.27 -5.09
C LYS A 45 -5.38 -7.75 -4.89
N VAL A 46 -6.54 -7.22 -4.53
CA VAL A 46 -6.75 -5.79 -4.29
C VAL A 46 -5.92 -5.32 -3.09
N LYS A 47 -5.83 -6.14 -2.03
CA LYS A 47 -5.03 -5.83 -0.85
C LYS A 47 -3.55 -6.11 -1.03
N GLU A 48 -3.17 -6.96 -1.98
CA GLU A 48 -1.77 -7.22 -2.33
C GLU A 48 -1.07 -5.99 -2.93
N GLU A 49 -1.80 -5.14 -3.67
CA GLU A 49 -1.24 -3.92 -4.26
C GLU A 49 -0.83 -2.87 -3.20
N LYS A 50 -1.42 -2.96 -2.01
CA LYS A 50 -1.20 -2.03 -0.91
C LYS A 50 -0.14 -2.59 0.05
N PRO A 51 0.90 -1.81 0.41
CA PRO A 51 1.89 -2.29 1.36
C PRO A 51 1.22 -2.53 2.73
N PRO A 52 1.65 -3.56 3.47
CA PRO A 52 1.15 -3.79 4.82
C PRO A 52 1.48 -2.59 5.72
N PRO A 53 0.66 -2.34 6.76
CA PRO A 53 0.89 -1.23 7.68
C PRO A 53 2.21 -1.39 8.43
N HIS A 54 2.86 -0.28 8.72
CA HIS A 54 4.07 -0.25 9.53
C HIS A 54 3.87 -0.91 10.91
N HIS A 55 4.79 -1.78 11.29
CA HIS A 55 4.76 -2.47 12.58
C HIS A 55 5.72 -1.82 13.58
N ALA A 56 5.42 -1.96 14.88
CA ALA A 56 6.30 -1.49 15.95
C ALA A 56 7.68 -2.18 15.95
N CYS A 57 7.80 -3.34 15.30
CA CYS A 57 9.03 -4.11 15.15
C CYS A 57 9.78 -3.79 13.86
N ASP A 58 9.29 -2.86 13.03
CA ASP A 58 10.00 -2.44 11.83
C ASP A 58 11.37 -1.88 12.20
N TYR A 59 12.38 -2.18 11.37
CA TYR A 59 13.73 -1.68 11.60
C TYR A 59 13.77 -0.16 11.46
N HIS A 60 13.87 0.53 12.59
CA HIS A 60 14.05 1.97 12.61
C HIS A 60 15.54 2.33 12.43
N ILE A 61 15.86 2.99 11.32
CA ILE A 61 17.19 3.55 11.09
C ILE A 61 17.33 4.82 11.92
N LYS A 62 18.11 4.76 12.99
CA LYS A 62 18.48 5.95 13.76
C LYS A 62 19.45 6.79 12.95
N LEU A 63 19.06 8.02 12.66
CA LEU A 63 19.93 8.98 11.97
C LEU A 63 20.91 9.58 12.99
N GLU A 64 22.19 9.32 12.82
CA GLU A 64 23.27 9.90 13.63
C GLU A 64 24.18 10.77 12.72
N GLY A 65 24.51 11.97 13.17
CA GLY A 65 25.40 12.90 12.45
C GLY A 65 24.70 13.85 11.48
N SER A 66 25.46 14.40 10.52
CA SER A 66 24.96 15.34 9.51
C SER A 66 24.33 14.61 8.32
N LEU A 67 23.35 15.23 7.67
CA LEU A 67 22.74 14.69 6.44
C LEU A 67 23.81 14.48 5.36
N PRO A 68 23.83 13.32 4.68
CA PRO A 68 24.76 13.08 3.59
C PRO A 68 24.45 14.02 2.41
N PRO A 69 25.46 14.42 1.62
CA PRO A 69 25.22 15.19 0.40
C PRO A 69 24.41 14.35 -0.59
N VAL A 70 23.49 15.00 -1.31
CA VAL A 70 22.73 14.36 -2.38
C VAL A 70 23.69 14.00 -3.51
N GLY A 71 23.85 12.70 -3.78
CA GLY A 71 24.66 12.19 -4.87
C GLY A 71 23.99 12.34 -6.23
N VAL A 72 24.77 12.46 -7.30
CA VAL A 72 24.27 12.35 -8.66
C VAL A 72 23.98 10.89 -8.99
N ILE A 73 22.86 10.63 -9.67
CA ILE A 73 22.56 9.31 -10.22
C ILE A 73 23.32 9.20 -11.55
N TYR A 74 24.17 8.17 -11.69
CA TYR A 74 24.88 7.92 -12.94
C TYR A 74 23.91 7.50 -14.06
N SER A 75 24.16 7.98 -15.28
CA SER A 75 23.37 7.58 -16.44
C SER A 75 23.57 6.09 -16.72
N LEU A 76 22.47 5.34 -16.68
CA LEU A 76 22.45 3.94 -17.06
C LEU A 76 22.47 3.80 -18.58
N SER A 77 23.06 2.71 -19.08
CA SER A 77 22.90 2.30 -20.47
C SER A 77 21.46 1.87 -20.76
N LYS A 78 21.10 1.79 -22.05
CA LYS A 78 19.76 1.38 -22.46
C LYS A 78 19.41 -0.01 -21.93
N GLU A 79 20.33 -0.98 -22.05
CA GLU A 79 20.16 -2.35 -21.57
C GLU A 79 19.92 -2.43 -20.06
N GLU A 80 20.68 -1.66 -19.27
CA GLU A 80 20.51 -1.59 -17.83
C GLU A 80 19.17 -0.95 -17.45
N SER A 81 18.78 0.13 -18.15
CA SER A 81 17.51 0.80 -17.91
C SER A 81 16.31 -0.05 -18.26
N ASP A 82 16.38 -0.80 -19.36
CA ASP A 82 15.31 -1.70 -19.81
C ASP A 82 15.12 -2.86 -18.83
N LYS A 83 16.21 -3.33 -18.19
CA LYS A 83 16.17 -4.39 -17.19
C LYS A 83 15.57 -3.96 -15.84
N ILE A 84 15.71 -2.69 -15.46
CA ILE A 84 15.21 -2.15 -14.18
C ILE A 84 13.72 -1.77 -14.26
N ARG A 85 13.24 -1.42 -15.46
CA ARG A 85 11.84 -1.01 -15.70
C ARG A 85 10.87 -2.19 -15.86
N ALA A 86 11.39 -3.42 -15.90
CA ALA A 86 10.64 -4.64 -16.14
C ALA A 86 9.91 -5.14 -14.90
#